data_AF-A0A8H6IR29-F1
#
_entry.id   AF-A0A8H6IR29-F1
#
_cell.length_a   1.000
_cell.length_b   1.000
_cell.length_c   1.000
_cell.angle_alpha   90.00
_cell.angle_beta   90.00
_cell.angle_gamma   90.00
#
_symmetry.space_group_name_H-M   'P 1'
#
loop_
_entity.id
_entity.type
_entity.pdbx_description
1 polymer ?
#
loop_
_entity_poly.entity_id
_entity_poly.type
_entity_poly.pdbx_seq_one_letter_code
_entity_poly.pdbx_strand_id
1 'polypeptide(L)'
;MSSILAGTKIAYYVYCYVKDGLRGKALFSAFKTDFEEWSEPTIHAAPSTVRVYLRNYLLYHGVYVESSKFSKISQMLKAVADRDDFPLWTREQIQQVASRSNDFDDAI
;
A
#
# COMPACT_ATOMS: atom_id res chain seq x y z
N MET A 1 15.32 -13.30 -4.16
CA MET A 1 14.26 -13.67 -3.18
C MET A 1 13.24 -14.56 -3.91
N SER A 2 12.79 -15.67 -3.34
CA SER A 2 11.76 -16.51 -3.98
C SER A 2 10.38 -15.84 -3.92
N SER A 3 9.50 -16.16 -4.88
CA SER A 3 8.13 -15.61 -4.94
C SER A 3 7.34 -15.84 -3.65
N ILE A 4 7.45 -17.05 -3.08
CA ILE A 4 6.80 -17.43 -1.82
C ILE A 4 7.32 -16.57 -0.66
N LEU A 5 8.63 -16.37 -0.56
CA LEU A 5 9.22 -15.60 0.53
C LEU A 5 8.81 -14.12 0.47
N ALA A 6 8.76 -13.53 -0.72
CA ALA A 6 8.28 -12.15 -0.91
C ALA A 6 6.81 -12.02 -0.51
N GLY A 7 5.96 -12.96 -0.94
CA GLY A 7 4.54 -12.99 -0.57
C GLY A 7 4.32 -13.11 0.94
N THR A 8 5.00 -14.05 1.60
CA THR A 8 4.88 -14.26 3.06
C THR A 8 5.35 -13.03 3.85
N LYS A 9 6.44 -12.38 3.44
CA LYS A 9 6.92 -11.14 4.08
C LYS A 9 5.90 -10.01 3.97
N ILE A 10 5.33 -9.80 2.78
CA ILE A 10 4.29 -8.78 2.59
C ILE A 10 3.08 -9.06 3.50
N ALA A 11 2.61 -10.31 3.54
CA ALA A 11 1.49 -10.68 4.41
C ALA A 11 1.80 -10.44 5.89
N TYR A 12 3.02 -10.74 6.34
CA TYR A 12 3.47 -10.47 7.69
C TYR A 12 3.49 -8.97 8.02
N TYR A 13 4.01 -8.13 7.13
CA TYR A 13 4.00 -6.67 7.34
C TYR A 13 2.58 -6.12 7.44
N VAL A 14 1.68 -6.53 6.55
CA VAL A 14 0.27 -6.08 6.63
C VAL A 14 -0.38 -6.55 7.93
N TYR A 15 -0.09 -7.77 8.39
CA TYR A 15 -0.54 -8.23 9.71
C TYR A 15 -0.04 -7.31 10.84
N CYS A 16 1.23 -6.91 10.84
CA CYS A 16 1.75 -5.96 11.82
C CYS A 16 1.04 -4.61 11.74
N TYR A 17 0.82 -4.07 10.54
CA TYR A 17 0.11 -2.80 10.36
C TYR A 17 -1.31 -2.84 10.91
N VAL A 18 -2.03 -3.94 10.66
CA VAL A 18 -3.38 -4.17 11.19
C VAL A 18 -3.35 -4.26 12.71
N LYS A 19 -2.44 -5.08 13.25
CA LYS A 19 -2.30 -5.29 14.70
C LYS A 19 -2.00 -4.00 15.44
N ASP A 20 -1.16 -3.15 14.87
CA ASP A 20 -0.73 -1.88 15.47
C ASP A 20 -1.69 -0.72 15.11
N GLY A 21 -2.74 -0.98 14.33
CA GLY A 21 -3.75 0.00 13.95
C GLY A 21 -3.20 1.15 13.10
N LEU A 22 -2.15 0.91 12.32
CA LEU A 22 -1.46 1.97 11.59
C LEU A 22 -2.35 2.55 10.48
N ARG A 23 -2.42 3.88 10.42
CA ARG A 23 -3.16 4.64 9.39
C ARG A 23 -2.37 5.88 8.97
N GLY A 24 -2.72 6.43 7.80
CA GLY A 24 -2.20 7.69 7.27
C GLY A 24 -0.67 7.76 7.31
N LYS A 25 -0.14 8.82 7.92
CA LYS A 25 1.31 9.07 7.99
C LYS A 25 2.09 7.97 8.73
N ALA A 26 1.52 7.37 9.77
CA ALA A 26 2.18 6.30 10.52
C ALA A 26 2.32 5.03 9.67
N LEU A 27 1.25 4.65 8.96
CA LEU A 27 1.28 3.53 8.01
C LEU A 27 2.27 3.79 6.87
N PHE A 28 2.27 5.00 6.31
CA PHE A 28 3.21 5.37 5.27
C PHE A 28 4.67 5.26 5.72
N SER A 29 4.99 5.74 6.93
CA SER A 29 6.34 5.64 7.47
C SER A 29 6.78 4.20 7.64
N ALA A 30 5.94 3.34 8.23
CA ALA A 30 6.24 1.92 8.40
C ALA A 30 6.41 1.22 7.05
N PHE A 31 5.51 1.49 6.10
CA PHE A 31 5.59 0.96 4.74
C PHE A 31 6.89 1.37 4.04
N LYS A 32 7.32 2.62 4.16
CA LYS A 32 8.60 3.05 3.59
C LYS A 32 9.76 2.25 4.17
N THR A 33 9.85 2.16 5.49
CA THR A 33 10.94 1.42 6.17
C THR A 33 10.97 -0.06 5.76
N ASP A 34 9.82 -0.72 5.68
CA ASP A 34 9.78 -2.15 5.34
C ASP A 34 10.14 -2.46 3.88
N PHE A 35 9.96 -1.48 2.98
CA PHE A 35 10.12 -1.64 1.54
C PHE A 35 11.23 -0.77 0.92
N GLU A 36 12.02 -0.03 1.72
CA GLU A 36 13.06 0.89 1.21
C GLU A 36 14.11 0.13 0.36
N GLU A 37 14.58 -1.02 0.85
CA GLU A 37 15.57 -1.85 0.18
C GLU A 37 14.96 -2.74 -0.91
N TRP A 38 13.63 -2.78 -1.03
CA TRP A 38 12.97 -3.64 -2.01
C TRP A 38 12.98 -3.01 -3.38
N SER A 39 13.52 -3.72 -4.36
CA SER A 39 13.38 -3.36 -5.77
C SER A 39 11.98 -3.72 -6.30
N GLU A 40 11.52 -3.03 -7.35
CA GLU A 40 10.26 -3.37 -8.02
C GLU A 40 10.17 -4.86 -8.44
N PRO A 41 11.23 -5.50 -8.99
CA PRO A 41 11.19 -6.93 -9.30
C PRO A 41 10.99 -7.82 -8.06
N THR A 42 11.49 -7.40 -6.90
CA THR A 42 11.29 -8.14 -5.63
C THR A 42 9.83 -8.10 -5.21
N ILE A 43 9.20 -6.92 -5.29
CA ILE A 43 7.77 -6.77 -5.05
C ILE A 43 6.98 -7.57 -6.11
N HIS A 44 7.42 -7.53 -7.37
CA HIS A 44 6.81 -8.27 -8.48
C HIS A 44 6.94 -9.80 -8.36
N ALA A 45 7.88 -10.30 -7.55
CA ALA A 45 7.97 -11.73 -7.31
C ALA A 45 6.81 -12.24 -6.44
N ALA A 46 6.20 -11.41 -5.59
CA ALA A 46 5.09 -11.84 -4.74
C ALA A 46 3.83 -12.18 -5.56
N PRO A 47 2.93 -13.07 -5.07
CA PRO A 47 1.66 -13.34 -5.73
C PRO A 47 0.83 -12.09 -5.99
N SER A 48 0.10 -12.05 -7.11
CA SER A 48 -0.71 -10.89 -7.52
C SER A 48 -1.77 -10.53 -6.48
N THR A 49 -2.40 -11.52 -5.86
CA THR A 49 -3.40 -11.36 -4.79
C THR A 49 -2.83 -10.62 -3.58
N VAL A 50 -1.61 -10.97 -3.16
CA VAL A 50 -0.92 -10.33 -2.04
C VAL A 50 -0.59 -8.87 -2.35
N ARG A 51 -0.12 -8.57 -3.57
CA ARG A 51 0.14 -7.20 -4.00
C ARG A 51 -1.14 -6.35 -4.07
N VAL A 52 -2.21 -6.92 -4.61
CA VAL A 52 -3.54 -6.29 -4.66
C VAL A 52 -4.02 -5.94 -3.25
N TYR A 53 -3.90 -6.90 -2.32
CA TYR A 53 -4.30 -6.72 -0.93
C TYR A 53 -3.50 -5.60 -0.26
N LEU A 54 -2.16 -5.62 -0.37
CA LEU A 54 -1.30 -4.56 0.18
C LEU A 54 -1.65 -3.17 -0.38
N ARG A 55 -1.79 -3.04 -1.70
CA ARG A 55 -2.19 -1.76 -2.33
C ARG A 55 -3.52 -1.26 -1.79
N ASN A 56 -4.52 -2.15 -1.73
CA ASN A 56 -5.86 -1.77 -1.26
C ASN A 56 -5.82 -1.40 0.23
N TYR A 57 -5.07 -2.14 1.04
CA TYR A 57 -4.87 -1.85 2.45
C TYR A 57 -4.30 -0.44 2.65
N LEU A 58 -3.22 -0.10 1.95
CA LEU A 58 -2.63 1.24 1.95
C LEU A 58 -3.67 2.32 1.59
N LEU A 59 -4.37 2.14 0.46
CA LEU A 59 -5.38 3.09 -0.02
C LEU A 59 -6.50 3.31 1.02
N TYR A 60 -7.10 2.23 1.53
CA TYR A 60 -8.23 2.30 2.47
C TYR A 60 -7.82 2.79 3.86
N HIS A 61 -6.52 2.78 4.17
CA HIS A 61 -5.98 3.27 5.44
C HIS A 61 -5.24 4.60 5.29
N GLY A 62 -5.53 5.36 4.22
CA GLY A 62 -5.11 6.76 4.09
C GLY A 62 -3.75 6.99 3.43
N VAL A 63 -3.15 5.97 2.81
CA VAL A 63 -1.91 6.10 2.03
C VAL A 63 -2.24 6.09 0.54
N TYR A 64 -2.04 7.23 -0.12
CA TYR A 64 -2.38 7.37 -1.54
C TYR A 64 -1.46 6.52 -2.42
N VAL A 65 -2.07 5.68 -3.26
CA VAL A 65 -1.36 4.86 -4.25
C VAL A 65 -1.82 5.28 -5.64
N GLU A 66 -0.94 5.96 -6.38
CA GLU A 66 -1.23 6.50 -7.71
C GLU A 66 -1.38 5.36 -8.73
N SER A 67 -2.59 5.14 -9.25
CA SER A 67 -2.83 4.10 -10.25
C SER A 67 -2.73 4.58 -11.69
N SER A 68 -2.89 5.89 -11.96
CA SER A 68 -2.96 6.39 -13.34
C SER A 68 -1.63 6.33 -14.09
N LYS A 69 -0.51 6.38 -13.36
CA LYS A 69 0.84 6.47 -13.93
C LYS A 69 1.53 5.12 -14.17
N PHE A 70 0.99 4.02 -13.63
CA PHE A 70 1.67 2.72 -13.62
C PHE A 70 0.77 1.61 -14.14
N SER A 71 1.33 0.70 -14.94
CA SER A 71 0.59 -0.45 -15.47
C SER A 71 0.62 -1.67 -14.55
N LYS A 72 1.57 -1.71 -13.58
CA LYS A 72 1.73 -2.81 -12.63
C LYS A 72 1.61 -2.34 -11.18
N ILE A 73 0.96 -3.15 -10.34
CA ILE A 73 0.85 -2.87 -8.89
C ILE A 73 2.21 -2.82 -8.22
N SER A 74 3.16 -3.65 -8.64
CA SER A 74 4.53 -3.63 -8.10
C SER A 74 5.22 -2.27 -8.32
N GLN A 75 5.01 -1.65 -9.49
CA GLN A 75 5.50 -0.29 -9.77
C GLN A 75 4.80 0.75 -8.90
N MET A 76 3.48 0.64 -8.72
CA MET A 76 2.71 1.54 -7.84
C MET A 76 3.23 1.48 -6.40
N LEU A 77 3.42 0.27 -5.87
CA LEU A 77 3.92 0.06 -4.50
C LEU A 77 5.36 0.57 -4.34
N LYS A 78 6.23 0.30 -5.32
CA LYS A 78 7.61 0.81 -5.29
C LYS A 78 7.63 2.34 -5.33
N ALA A 79 6.81 2.96 -6.17
CA ALA A 79 6.71 4.40 -6.23
C ALA A 79 6.21 5.05 -4.93
N VAL A 80 5.40 4.35 -4.14
CA VAL A 80 5.00 4.81 -2.80
C VAL A 80 6.17 4.69 -1.82
N ALA A 81 6.93 3.59 -1.87
CA ALA A 81 8.09 3.37 -1.00
C ALA A 81 9.22 4.39 -1.26
N ASP A 82 9.42 4.74 -2.53
CA ASP A 82 10.44 5.70 -2.99
C ASP A 82 10.03 7.17 -2.80
N ARG A 83 8.82 7.42 -2.31
CA ARG A 83 8.31 8.78 -2.18
C ARG A 83 8.90 9.44 -0.95
N ASP A 84 9.50 10.62 -1.09
CA ASP A 84 10.10 11.32 0.04
C ASP A 84 9.08 11.68 1.11
N ASP A 85 7.98 12.31 0.70
CA ASP A 85 6.97 12.86 1.59
C ASP A 85 5.63 12.13 1.53
N PHE A 86 4.91 12.21 2.66
CA PHE A 86 3.54 11.73 2.75
C PHE A 86 2.63 12.54 1.82
N PRO A 87 1.94 11.90 0.86
CA PRO A 87 1.13 12.62 -0.10
C PRO A 87 -0.12 13.20 0.54
N LEU A 88 -0.40 14.47 0.26
CA LEU A 88 -1.70 15.07 0.51
C LEU A 88 -2.69 14.56 -0.53
N TRP A 89 -3.84 14.11 -0.05
CA TRP A 89 -4.94 13.68 -0.90
C TRP A 89 -5.77 14.88 -1.33
N THR A 90 -6.23 14.90 -2.58
CA THR A 90 -7.29 15.81 -2.99
C THR A 90 -8.65 15.27 -2.54
N ARG A 91 -9.65 16.15 -2.43
CA ARG A 91 -11.01 15.77 -2.03
C ARG A 91 -11.60 14.73 -2.99
N GLU A 92 -11.31 14.86 -4.27
CA GLU A 92 -11.78 13.97 -5.33
C GLU A 92 -11.18 12.57 -5.17
N GLN A 93 -9.90 12.48 -4.81
CA GLN A 93 -9.22 11.20 -4.55
C GLN A 93 -9.82 10.48 -3.34
N ILE A 94 -10.14 11.23 -2.28
CA ILE A 94 -10.80 10.67 -1.09
C ILE A 94 -12.16 10.10 -1.47
N GLN A 95 -12.98 10.85 -2.21
CA GLN A 95 -14.30 10.40 -2.63
C GLN A 95 -14.25 9.16 -3.54
N GLN A 96 -13.28 9.11 -4.46
CA GLN A 96 -13.07 7.94 -5.32
C GLN A 96 -12.70 6.68 -4.54
N VAL A 97 -11.91 6.81 -3.47
CA VAL A 97 -11.55 5.66 -2.64
C VAL A 97 -12.69 5.27 -1.70
N ALA A 98 -13.38 6.25 -1.11
CA ALA A 98 -14.54 6.03 -0.24
C ALA A 98 -15.64 5.23 -0.96
N SER A 99 -16.01 5.63 -2.17
CA SER A 99 -17.01 4.93 -2.99
C SER A 99 -16.65 3.49 -3.41
N ARG A 100 -15.40 3.05 -3.20
CA ARG A 100 -14.88 1.74 -3.60
C ARG A 100 -14.48 0.85 -2.43
N SER A 101 -14.63 1.34 -1.21
CA SER A 101 -14.20 0.65 0.00
C SER A 101 -15.43 0.22 0.78
N ASN A 102 -15.61 -1.09 0.96
CA ASN A 102 -16.60 -1.60 1.91
C ASN A 102 -16.23 -1.30 3.38
N ASP A 103 -14.98 -0.85 3.62
CA ASP A 103 -14.44 -0.51 4.94
C ASP A 103 -14.52 1.00 5.24
N PHE A 104 -15.04 1.81 4.32
CA PHE A 104 -15.22 3.24 4.55
C PHE A 104 -16.60 3.45 5.18
N ASP A 105 -16.64 3.82 6.45
CA ASP A 105 -17.87 4.10 7.17
C ASP A 105 -18.00 5.63 7.28
N ASP A 106 -18.87 6.22 6.47
CA ASP A 106 -19.08 7.67 6.33
C ASP A 106 -19.80 8.29 7.55
N ALA A 107 -20.06 7.50 8.58
CA ALA A 107 -20.81 7.87 9.79
C ALA A 107 -19.99 8.65 10.84
N ILE A 108 -18.93 9.37 10.45
CA ILE A 108 -18.16 10.27 11.33
C ILE A 108 -18.27 11.71 10.84
#